data_AF-A0A2T4VP39-F1
#
_entry.id   AF-A0A2T4VP39-F1
#
_cell.length_a   1.000
_cell.length_b   1.000
_cell.length_c   1.000
_cell.angle_alpha   90.00
_cell.angle_beta   90.00
_cell.angle_gamma   90.00
#
_symmetry.space_group_name_H-M   'P 1'
#
loop_
_entity.id
_entity.type
_entity.pdbx_description
1 polymer ?
#
loop_
_entity_poly.entity_id
_entity_poly.type
_entity_poly.pdbx_seq_one_letter_code
_entity_poly.pdbx_strand_id
1 'polypeptide(L)'
;MDENPHVGEQPPPAEPPPPGTEPTSPPVDPNPGDKDPGTDPDPGTDPGDPDPGPVVTAGPWPDEPLVNYSSRYELGVVRAVAVDDAYNIWLLDGDRLGVLRPGENTPRWTSGVGQAAPGFGSDKLALGSTVICGGSAGRAYVGYSTYELDNAFIYSPDGSSFPGYEDPDPARFDPVRYEEYKKGDLDVVRLQPDGSVALETHLGRSARSNGPQDIGIRNTNDHHFDEDRSVLSCVKVMRGEHKGELYIGTNHGVTRIQGLTYNSHRHPVWFKPRPDGGVTQMAGYTYALGIAQNGDVLIGNEWNVGVVTPSKNLADWDKVVDSLNPEKLNSFIPEVNSQEEMDSWRAIQQTTGGSYYLASERFGLWRMDISRRSEAHGVKVKGLPTDSLHALAATDDGSLFIGTAGFGLWRLDAQLRLTHVEGVDGVVVRQLLYDPTVTPAMLYVLTNKGLTVIRGH
;
A
#
# COMPACT_ATOMS: atom_id res chain seq x y z
N MET A 1 36.08 -20.79 1.87
CA MET A 1 36.92 -21.96 2.20
C MET A 1 36.09 -23.18 1.88
N ASP A 2 36.64 -24.08 1.07
CA ASP A 2 36.01 -25.34 0.68
C ASP A 2 35.84 -26.28 1.86
N GLU A 3 34.71 -26.98 1.93
CA GLU A 3 34.65 -28.42 2.24
C GLU A 3 33.33 -29.06 1.77
N ASN A 4 33.45 -29.76 0.63
CA ASN A 4 32.87 -31.02 0.16
C ASN A 4 31.37 -31.43 0.34
N PRO A 5 30.81 -32.17 -0.65
CA PRO A 5 29.38 -32.34 -0.89
C PRO A 5 28.81 -33.64 -0.31
N HIS A 6 27.50 -33.64 -0.01
CA HIS A 6 26.73 -34.87 0.09
C HIS A 6 26.13 -35.25 -1.28
N VAL A 7 26.47 -36.47 -1.67
CA VAL A 7 26.01 -37.22 -2.84
C VAL A 7 24.49 -37.36 -2.79
N GLY A 8 23.80 -36.87 -3.82
CA GLY A 8 22.37 -37.09 -4.02
C GLY A 8 22.11 -38.49 -4.58
N GLU A 9 21.41 -39.33 -3.81
CA GLU A 9 20.76 -40.54 -4.29
C GLU A 9 19.58 -40.17 -5.22
N GLN A 10 19.43 -40.93 -6.30
CA GLN A 10 18.33 -40.85 -7.25
C GLN A 10 16.97 -41.09 -6.56
N PRO A 11 15.91 -40.31 -6.86
CA PRO A 11 14.57 -40.64 -6.40
C PRO A 11 14.01 -41.86 -7.16
N PRO A 12 13.28 -42.77 -6.48
CA PRO A 12 12.65 -43.91 -7.13
C PRO A 12 11.47 -43.47 -8.02
N PRO A 13 11.11 -44.27 -9.04
CA PRO A 13 10.05 -43.92 -9.99
C PRO A 13 8.66 -43.91 -9.33
N ALA A 14 7.83 -42.96 -9.76
CA ALA A 14 6.46 -42.75 -9.29
C ALA A 14 5.52 -43.91 -9.70
N GLU A 15 4.75 -44.41 -8.75
CA GLU A 15 3.65 -45.35 -8.98
C GLU A 15 2.42 -44.64 -9.60
N PRO A 16 1.64 -45.33 -10.45
CA PRO A 16 0.45 -44.77 -11.09
C PRO A 16 -0.74 -44.65 -10.11
N PRO A 17 -1.63 -43.65 -10.30
CA PRO A 17 -2.75 -43.41 -9.41
C PRO A 17 -3.85 -44.48 -9.53
N PRO A 18 -4.59 -44.77 -8.44
CA PRO A 18 -5.70 -45.72 -8.47
C PRO A 18 -6.94 -45.16 -9.21
N PRO A 19 -7.83 -46.02 -9.74
CA PRO A 19 -8.98 -45.60 -10.53
C PRO A 19 -10.07 -44.96 -9.67
N GLY A 20 -10.72 -43.93 -10.25
CA GLY A 20 -11.76 -43.12 -9.62
C GLY A 20 -13.02 -43.90 -9.23
N THR A 21 -13.68 -43.38 -8.20
CA THR A 21 -15.05 -43.73 -7.83
C THR A 21 -15.92 -42.49 -7.96
N GLU A 22 -17.05 -42.66 -8.65
CA GLU A 22 -18.04 -41.63 -8.97
C GLU A 22 -18.72 -41.03 -7.72
N PRO A 23 -19.17 -39.77 -7.77
CA PRO A 23 -19.92 -39.17 -6.68
C PRO A 23 -21.41 -39.56 -6.75
N THR A 24 -21.92 -40.17 -5.68
CA THR A 24 -23.36 -40.38 -5.46
C THR A 24 -24.04 -39.09 -5.03
N SER A 25 -25.07 -38.67 -5.79
CA SER A 25 -25.95 -37.54 -5.47
C SER A 25 -26.85 -37.81 -4.26
N PRO A 26 -27.21 -36.80 -3.45
CA PRO A 26 -28.34 -36.90 -2.53
C PRO A 26 -29.66 -36.43 -3.19
N PRO A 27 -30.82 -36.98 -2.79
CA PRO A 27 -32.12 -36.72 -3.42
C PRO A 27 -32.83 -35.46 -2.86
N VAL A 28 -33.78 -34.97 -3.66
CA VAL A 28 -34.62 -33.79 -3.44
C VAL A 28 -36.02 -34.19 -2.93
N ASP A 29 -36.56 -33.33 -2.05
CA ASP A 29 -37.98 -33.05 -1.69
C ASP A 29 -38.81 -34.07 -0.87
N PRO A 30 -39.97 -33.68 -0.23
CA PRO A 30 -40.75 -32.42 -0.35
C PRO A 30 -41.26 -31.77 0.97
N ASN A 31 -41.74 -30.53 0.85
CA ASN A 31 -42.66 -29.84 1.78
C ASN A 31 -44.12 -30.34 1.59
N PRO A 32 -44.99 -30.32 2.62
CA PRO A 32 -46.24 -29.52 2.53
C PRO A 32 -46.69 -28.91 3.89
N GLY A 33 -47.12 -27.64 3.95
CA GLY A 33 -48.53 -27.16 3.98
C GLY A 33 -49.20 -27.35 5.36
N ASP A 34 -49.94 -26.45 6.02
CA ASP A 34 -50.71 -25.25 5.66
C ASP A 34 -51.33 -24.63 6.96
N LYS A 35 -51.81 -23.37 6.86
CA LYS A 35 -52.95 -22.71 7.54
C LYS A 35 -52.72 -21.61 8.60
N ASP A 36 -52.94 -20.38 8.10
CA ASP A 36 -53.49 -19.14 8.69
C ASP A 36 -54.96 -19.34 9.20
N PRO A 37 -55.66 -18.44 9.99
CA PRO A 37 -55.90 -17.01 9.65
C PRO A 37 -56.12 -15.97 10.79
N GLY A 38 -55.95 -14.69 10.42
CA GLY A 38 -56.77 -13.53 10.88
C GLY A 38 -55.97 -12.43 11.61
N THR A 39 -56.11 -11.11 11.39
CA THR A 39 -57.10 -10.26 10.69
C THR A 39 -56.51 -8.84 10.52
N ASP A 40 -56.81 -8.19 9.39
CA ASP A 40 -56.60 -6.77 9.02
C ASP A 40 -57.39 -5.76 9.91
N PRO A 41 -57.06 -4.43 9.98
CA PRO A 41 -57.11 -3.53 8.81
C PRO A 41 -56.10 -2.36 8.71
N ASP A 42 -55.87 -1.97 7.45
CA ASP A 42 -55.23 -0.76 6.93
C ASP A 42 -55.98 0.54 7.32
N PRO A 43 -55.30 1.70 7.42
CA PRO A 43 -55.48 2.69 6.36
C PRO A 43 -54.20 3.45 5.95
N GLY A 44 -54.09 3.68 4.65
CA GLY A 44 -52.97 4.32 3.96
C GLY A 44 -52.60 5.76 4.33
N THR A 45 -51.38 6.11 3.93
CA THR A 45 -50.89 7.46 3.65
C THR A 45 -49.91 7.42 2.46
N ASP A 46 -50.06 8.40 1.56
CA ASP A 46 -49.25 8.72 0.37
C ASP A 46 -47.72 8.52 0.55
N PRO A 47 -46.98 8.09 -0.49
CA PRO A 47 -45.53 8.18 -0.50
C PRO A 47 -45.13 9.64 -0.77
N GLY A 48 -44.77 10.35 0.30
CA GLY A 48 -44.06 11.63 0.18
C GLY A 48 -42.78 11.47 -0.64
N ASP A 49 -42.48 12.50 -1.42
CA ASP A 49 -41.26 12.66 -2.23
C ASP A 49 -40.02 12.08 -1.52
N PRO A 50 -39.13 11.38 -2.26
CA PRO A 50 -37.83 11.02 -1.70
C PRO A 50 -37.10 12.31 -1.34
N ASP A 51 -36.80 12.42 -0.04
CA ASP A 51 -35.93 13.41 0.57
C ASP A 51 -34.74 13.70 -0.37
N PRO A 52 -34.53 14.95 -0.84
CA PRO A 52 -33.38 15.27 -1.64
C PRO A 52 -32.15 14.91 -0.81
N GLY A 53 -31.35 13.97 -1.32
CA GLY A 53 -30.19 13.44 -0.64
C GLY A 53 -29.31 14.53 0.00
N PRO A 54 -28.53 14.18 1.03
CA PRO A 54 -27.88 15.15 1.92
C PRO A 54 -27.19 16.27 1.15
N VAL A 55 -27.49 17.51 1.56
CA VAL A 55 -26.86 18.73 1.05
C VAL A 55 -25.36 18.56 1.11
N VAL A 56 -24.72 18.62 -0.05
CA VAL A 56 -23.28 18.62 -0.22
C VAL A 56 -22.71 19.88 0.44
N THR A 57 -22.35 19.80 1.72
CA THR A 57 -21.58 20.84 2.38
C THR A 57 -20.17 20.80 1.81
N ALA A 58 -19.62 21.95 1.41
CA ALA A 58 -18.18 22.07 1.20
C ALA A 58 -17.49 21.38 2.39
N GLY A 59 -16.60 20.41 2.12
CA GLY A 59 -15.85 19.73 3.18
C GLY A 59 -15.17 20.74 4.12
N PRO A 60 -14.56 20.33 5.23
CA PRO A 60 -14.16 21.27 6.27
C PRO A 60 -12.92 22.12 5.91
N TRP A 61 -12.49 22.06 4.64
CA TRP A 61 -11.38 22.77 4.03
C TRP A 61 -11.87 23.68 2.89
N PRO A 62 -11.11 24.73 2.52
CA PRO A 62 -11.45 25.60 1.40
C PRO A 62 -11.82 24.83 0.11
N ASP A 63 -12.85 25.30 -0.58
CA ASP A 63 -13.37 24.73 -1.84
C ASP A 63 -12.87 25.46 -3.09
N GLU A 64 -12.03 26.48 -2.90
CA GLU A 64 -11.35 27.23 -3.95
C GLU A 64 -10.61 26.27 -4.91
N PRO A 65 -10.72 26.45 -6.25
CA PRO A 65 -10.23 25.48 -7.23
C PRO A 65 -8.74 25.12 -7.11
N LEU A 66 -7.91 26.07 -6.69
CA LEU A 66 -6.47 25.88 -6.52
C LEU A 66 -5.97 26.79 -5.40
N VAL A 67 -5.28 26.21 -4.42
CA VAL A 67 -4.76 26.94 -3.24
C VAL A 67 -3.36 26.45 -2.88
N ASN A 68 -2.40 27.37 -2.76
CA ASN A 68 -1.09 27.07 -2.19
C ASN A 68 -1.20 26.99 -0.65
N TYR A 69 -1.33 25.76 -0.14
CA TYR A 69 -1.48 25.48 1.28
C TYR A 69 -0.20 25.78 2.07
N SER A 70 0.98 25.58 1.47
CA SER A 70 2.25 25.95 2.10
C SER A 70 2.31 27.42 2.50
N SER A 71 1.86 28.31 1.62
CA SER A 71 1.79 29.75 1.89
C SER A 71 0.64 30.10 2.85
N ARG A 72 -0.57 29.56 2.59
CA ARG A 72 -1.77 29.89 3.38
C ARG A 72 -1.67 29.50 4.84
N TYR A 73 -1.05 28.35 5.13
CA TYR A 73 -1.01 27.75 6.46
C TYR A 73 0.40 27.71 7.06
N GLU A 74 1.36 28.39 6.45
CA GLU A 74 2.75 28.47 6.93
C GLU A 74 3.38 27.09 7.22
N LEU A 75 3.18 26.13 6.32
CA LEU A 75 3.52 24.72 6.57
C LEU A 75 5.03 24.47 6.77
N GLY A 76 5.90 25.37 6.32
CA GLY A 76 7.33 25.14 6.29
C GLY A 76 7.73 24.06 5.28
N VAL A 77 8.75 23.26 5.62
CA VAL A 77 9.20 22.15 4.76
C VAL A 77 8.31 20.94 5.01
N VAL A 78 7.81 20.34 3.93
CA VAL A 78 7.00 19.12 3.97
C VAL A 78 7.62 18.08 3.02
N ARG A 79 7.76 16.86 3.51
CA ARG A 79 8.33 15.71 2.79
C ARG A 79 7.27 14.71 2.35
N ALA A 80 6.22 14.52 3.14
CA ALA A 80 5.04 13.74 2.79
C ALA A 80 3.79 14.31 3.46
N VAL A 81 2.63 14.06 2.87
CA VAL A 81 1.31 14.49 3.34
C VAL A 81 0.32 13.33 3.36
N ALA A 82 -0.59 13.32 4.32
CA ALA A 82 -1.71 12.38 4.37
C ALA A 82 -2.96 12.97 5.02
N VAL A 83 -4.09 12.26 4.91
CA VAL A 83 -5.37 12.65 5.51
C VAL A 83 -6.00 11.50 6.29
N ASP A 84 -6.50 11.79 7.48
CA ASP A 84 -7.23 10.81 8.31
C ASP A 84 -8.76 10.93 8.16
N ASP A 85 -9.52 10.04 8.81
CA ASP A 85 -11.00 10.06 8.73
C ASP A 85 -11.65 11.26 9.46
N ALA A 86 -10.89 12.08 10.18
CA ALA A 86 -11.36 13.33 10.76
C ALA A 86 -10.98 14.54 9.88
N TYR A 87 -10.49 14.29 8.65
CA TYR A 87 -10.03 15.29 7.71
C TYR A 87 -8.82 16.10 8.20
N ASN A 88 -8.07 15.61 9.18
CA ASN A 88 -6.82 16.24 9.57
C ASN A 88 -5.77 16.03 8.47
N ILE A 89 -5.02 17.08 8.15
CA ILE A 89 -3.89 16.99 7.24
C ILE A 89 -2.64 16.71 8.07
N TRP A 90 -2.06 15.52 7.87
CA TRP A 90 -0.84 15.06 8.49
C TRP A 90 0.35 15.42 7.60
N LEU A 91 1.42 15.94 8.21
CA LEU A 91 2.61 16.43 7.53
C LEU A 91 3.84 15.75 8.13
N LEU A 92 4.77 15.34 7.28
CA LEU A 92 6.04 14.75 7.70
C LEU A 92 7.20 15.64 7.24
N ASP A 93 8.15 15.92 8.14
CA ASP A 93 9.41 16.56 7.81
C ASP A 93 10.55 16.00 8.68
N GLY A 94 11.17 14.93 8.20
CA GLY A 94 12.22 14.24 8.95
C GLY A 94 11.67 13.65 10.24
N ASP A 95 12.22 14.06 11.39
CA ASP A 95 11.82 13.58 12.71
C ASP A 95 10.57 14.30 13.27
N ARG A 96 9.97 15.20 12.49
CA ARG A 96 8.84 16.04 12.90
C ARG A 96 7.54 15.61 12.24
N LEU A 97 6.50 15.54 13.05
CA LEU A 97 5.13 15.24 12.65
C LEU A 97 4.26 16.48 12.86
N GLY A 98 3.67 16.98 11.78
CA GLY A 98 2.76 18.13 11.78
C GLY A 98 1.31 17.68 11.63
N VAL A 99 0.39 18.33 12.32
CA VAL A 99 -1.06 18.15 12.11
C VAL A 99 -1.70 19.51 11.92
N LEU A 100 -2.38 19.69 10.79
CA LEU A 100 -3.25 20.83 10.52
C LEU A 100 -4.70 20.33 10.58
N ARG A 101 -5.46 20.81 11.57
CA ARG A 101 -6.86 20.39 11.78
C ARG A 101 -7.82 21.36 11.09
N PRO A 102 -9.02 20.90 10.69
CA PRO A 102 -9.98 21.80 10.10
C PRO A 102 -10.31 23.00 11.01
N GLY A 103 -10.34 24.19 10.42
CA GLY A 103 -10.52 25.46 11.14
C GLY A 103 -9.25 26.07 11.74
N GLU A 104 -8.11 25.36 11.71
CA GLU A 104 -6.82 25.92 12.11
C GLU A 104 -6.11 26.62 10.95
N ASN A 105 -5.28 27.60 11.28
CA ASN A 105 -4.52 28.38 10.29
C ASN A 105 -3.03 28.03 10.26
N THR A 106 -2.53 27.22 11.18
CA THR A 106 -1.14 26.74 11.21
C THR A 106 -1.08 25.33 11.78
N PRO A 107 -0.15 24.48 11.28
CA PRO A 107 0.00 23.12 11.80
C PRO A 107 0.67 23.14 13.17
N ARG A 108 0.32 22.16 14.01
CA ARG A 108 1.08 21.85 15.21
C ARG A 108 2.13 20.78 14.92
N TRP A 109 3.40 21.13 15.10
CA TRP A 109 4.54 20.23 14.92
C TRP A 109 4.95 19.58 16.25
N THR A 110 5.23 18.28 16.21
CA THR A 110 5.75 17.48 17.32
C THR A 110 7.00 16.73 16.88
N SER A 111 7.99 16.61 17.76
CA SER A 111 9.23 15.87 17.56
C SER A 111 9.43 14.87 18.70
N GLY A 112 10.41 13.97 18.57
CA GLY A 112 10.73 13.03 19.66
C GLY A 112 9.75 11.86 19.76
N VAL A 113 9.11 11.46 18.65
CA VAL A 113 8.08 10.43 18.60
C VAL A 113 8.62 9.16 17.94
N GLY A 114 8.38 8.00 18.57
CA GLY A 114 8.60 6.71 17.95
C GLY A 114 10.05 6.42 17.56
N GLN A 115 10.23 5.75 16.42
CA GLN A 115 11.51 5.39 15.82
C GLN A 115 12.39 6.62 15.52
N ALA A 116 11.78 7.80 15.34
CA ALA A 116 12.49 9.06 15.15
C ALA A 116 12.97 9.71 16.46
N ALA A 117 12.47 9.27 17.62
CA ALA A 117 12.78 9.90 18.91
C ALA A 117 14.28 10.00 19.25
N PRO A 118 15.12 8.98 19.01
CA PRO A 118 16.57 9.09 19.25
C PRO A 118 17.35 9.79 18.13
N GLY A 119 16.65 10.36 17.14
CA GLY A 119 17.22 10.83 15.87
C GLY A 119 17.47 9.69 14.88
N PHE A 120 18.09 10.03 13.75
CA PHE A 120 18.38 9.09 12.67
C PHE A 120 19.88 8.76 12.53
N GLY A 121 20.19 7.53 12.14
CA GLY A 121 21.57 7.06 11.97
C GLY A 121 21.64 5.53 11.95
N SER A 122 22.77 4.97 11.51
CA SER A 122 22.96 3.51 11.48
C SER A 122 22.97 2.88 12.88
N ASP A 123 23.37 3.65 13.89
CA ASP A 123 23.33 3.29 15.31
C ASP A 123 21.99 3.62 15.98
N LYS A 124 21.00 4.10 15.21
CA LYS A 124 19.66 4.47 15.69
C LYS A 124 18.61 3.47 15.23
N LEU A 125 17.36 3.75 15.59
CA LEU A 125 16.22 2.91 15.24
C LEU A 125 15.81 3.06 13.76
N ALA A 126 16.15 4.17 13.11
CA ALA A 126 15.91 4.36 11.67
C ALA A 126 16.98 5.23 11.02
N LEU A 127 17.14 5.09 9.70
CA LEU A 127 17.98 5.99 8.88
C LEU A 127 17.23 7.27 8.48
N GLY A 128 15.90 7.23 8.51
CA GLY A 128 15.04 8.36 8.22
C GLY A 128 13.58 7.94 8.12
N SER A 129 12.67 8.90 8.25
CA SER A 129 11.27 8.74 7.89
C SER A 129 11.10 8.80 6.37
N THR A 130 10.23 7.98 5.80
CA THR A 130 10.03 7.89 4.35
C THR A 130 8.64 8.35 3.92
N VAL A 131 7.60 7.91 4.62
CA VAL A 131 6.19 8.15 4.25
C VAL A 131 5.34 8.45 5.47
N ILE A 132 4.21 9.11 5.23
CA ILE A 132 3.12 9.20 6.21
C ILE A 132 1.81 8.82 5.51
N CYS A 133 0.99 8.01 6.17
CA CYS A 133 -0.37 7.68 5.74
C CYS A 133 -1.37 7.96 6.85
N GLY A 134 -2.55 8.45 6.48
CA GLY A 134 -3.61 8.69 7.45
C GLY A 134 -4.33 7.40 7.78
N GLY A 135 -4.95 7.37 8.96
CA GLY A 135 -5.75 6.24 9.43
C GLY A 135 -7.16 6.66 9.78
N SER A 136 -7.69 6.00 10.81
CA SER A 136 -8.88 6.44 11.53
C SER A 136 -8.69 7.85 12.11
N ALA A 137 -9.78 8.51 12.50
CA ALA A 137 -9.76 9.83 13.12
C ALA A 137 -8.66 9.98 14.19
N GLY A 138 -7.75 10.95 13.97
CA GLY A 138 -6.64 11.26 14.86
C GLY A 138 -5.50 10.24 14.85
N ARG A 139 -5.41 9.36 13.85
CA ARG A 139 -4.33 8.36 13.71
C ARG A 139 -3.63 8.52 12.38
N ALA A 140 -2.31 8.35 12.39
CA ALA A 140 -1.49 8.21 11.20
C ALA A 140 -0.45 7.10 11.37
N TYR A 141 0.18 6.73 10.26
CA TYR A 141 1.20 5.70 10.14
C TYR A 141 2.43 6.35 9.54
N VAL A 142 3.58 6.23 10.21
CA VAL A 142 4.84 6.83 9.79
C VAL A 142 5.78 5.69 9.40
N GLY A 143 6.20 5.67 8.14
CA GLY A 143 7.14 4.69 7.62
C GLY A 143 8.58 5.17 7.76
N TYR A 144 9.49 4.21 7.94
CA TYR A 144 10.91 4.45 8.11
C TYR A 144 11.73 3.61 7.15
N SER A 145 12.97 4.04 6.91
CA SER A 145 13.98 3.24 6.21
C SER A 145 15.07 2.76 7.15
N THR A 146 15.63 1.61 6.81
CA THR A 146 16.84 1.05 7.41
C THR A 146 17.61 0.24 6.36
N TYR A 147 18.77 -0.29 6.71
CA TYR A 147 19.55 -1.14 5.81
C TYR A 147 19.05 -2.60 5.80
N GLU A 148 19.37 -3.28 4.70
CA GLU A 148 19.21 -4.72 4.57
C GLU A 148 20.21 -5.46 5.47
N LEU A 149 19.80 -6.64 5.93
CA LEU A 149 20.66 -7.55 6.67
C LEU A 149 21.18 -8.65 5.74
N ASP A 150 22.48 -8.95 5.80
CA ASP A 150 23.08 -10.08 5.07
C ASP A 150 22.43 -11.43 5.44
N ASN A 151 21.84 -11.49 6.64
CA ASN A 151 21.04 -12.60 7.10
C ASN A 151 19.82 -12.03 7.84
N ALA A 152 18.62 -12.32 7.35
CA ALA A 152 17.38 -11.80 7.92
C ALA A 152 16.80 -12.69 9.04
N PHE A 153 17.42 -13.84 9.37
CA PHE A 153 16.89 -14.80 10.35
C PHE A 153 16.96 -14.35 11.81
N ILE A 154 15.85 -14.49 12.55
CA ILE A 154 15.76 -14.20 14.00
C ILE A 154 15.40 -15.40 14.84
N TYR A 155 15.92 -15.41 16.06
CA TYR A 155 15.46 -16.29 17.13
C TYR A 155 14.97 -15.42 18.29
N SER A 156 13.85 -15.81 18.91
CA SER A 156 13.36 -15.12 20.10
C SER A 156 14.27 -15.40 21.31
N PRO A 157 14.23 -14.55 22.35
CA PRO A 157 15.06 -14.72 23.55
C PRO A 157 14.86 -16.05 24.29
N ASP A 158 13.72 -16.72 24.12
CA ASP A 158 13.46 -18.06 24.67
C ASP A 158 14.04 -19.20 23.83
N GLY A 159 14.78 -18.88 22.76
CA GLY A 159 15.39 -19.85 21.85
C GLY A 159 14.39 -20.55 20.95
N SER A 160 13.09 -20.27 21.06
CA SER A 160 12.10 -20.90 20.22
C SER A 160 12.28 -20.45 18.77
N SER A 161 12.40 -21.43 17.88
CA SER A 161 12.06 -21.23 16.49
C SER A 161 10.53 -21.14 16.44
N PHE A 162 10.02 -20.25 15.59
CA PHE A 162 8.61 -19.91 15.42
C PHE A 162 7.64 -21.12 15.57
N PRO A 163 6.38 -20.94 16.04
CA PRO A 163 5.38 -22.01 16.13
C PRO A 163 5.30 -22.86 14.86
N GLY A 164 5.89 -24.05 14.91
CA GLY A 164 6.10 -24.95 13.77
C GLY A 164 7.43 -25.71 13.80
N TYR A 165 8.43 -25.18 14.51
CA TYR A 165 9.71 -25.85 14.73
C TYR A 165 9.83 -26.22 16.22
N GLU A 166 9.60 -27.49 16.56
CA GLU A 166 9.74 -28.01 17.92
C GLU A 166 11.23 -28.23 18.30
N ASP A 167 12.04 -27.17 18.25
CA ASP A 167 13.48 -27.22 18.58
C ASP A 167 13.97 -25.90 19.21
N PRO A 168 13.56 -25.58 20.46
CA PRO A 168 14.02 -24.39 21.14
C PRO A 168 15.50 -24.52 21.53
N ASP A 169 16.33 -23.61 21.03
CA ASP A 169 17.76 -23.52 21.33
C ASP A 169 18.16 -22.08 21.65
N PRO A 170 18.25 -21.73 22.96
CA PRO A 170 18.65 -20.40 23.39
C PRO A 170 20.04 -19.96 22.92
N ALA A 171 20.91 -20.87 22.49
CA ALA A 171 22.21 -20.51 21.93
C ALA A 171 22.12 -19.82 20.56
N ARG A 172 20.95 -19.89 19.90
CA ARG A 172 20.69 -19.22 18.62
C ARG A 172 20.28 -17.75 18.80
N PHE A 173 19.90 -17.35 20.01
CA PHE A 173 19.56 -15.97 20.32
C PHE A 173 20.82 -15.09 20.33
N ASP A 174 20.80 -14.04 19.52
CA ASP A 174 21.81 -12.99 19.54
C ASP A 174 21.13 -11.67 19.95
N PRO A 175 21.45 -11.10 21.13
CA PRO A 175 20.82 -9.88 21.61
C PRO A 175 21.19 -8.64 20.78
N VAL A 176 22.38 -8.61 20.18
CA VAL A 176 22.79 -7.48 19.31
C VAL A 176 21.96 -7.53 18.05
N ARG A 177 21.87 -8.72 17.45
CA ARG A 177 21.06 -8.93 16.26
C ARG A 177 19.59 -8.64 16.53
N TYR A 178 19.08 -9.06 17.68
CA TYR A 178 17.70 -8.80 18.10
C TYR A 178 17.35 -7.30 18.15
N GLU A 179 18.26 -6.43 18.58
CA GLU A 179 18.06 -4.98 18.51
C GLU A 179 18.03 -4.45 17.07
N GLU A 180 18.78 -5.07 16.15
CA GLU A 180 18.75 -4.72 14.72
C GLU A 180 17.38 -4.94 14.08
N TYR A 181 16.62 -5.91 14.57
CA TYR A 181 15.27 -6.20 14.07
C TYR A 181 14.25 -5.15 14.44
N LYS A 182 14.44 -4.41 15.53
CA LYS A 182 13.51 -3.36 15.96
C LYS A 182 13.61 -2.08 15.12
N LYS A 183 14.51 -2.04 14.14
CA LYS A 183 14.82 -0.86 13.35
C LYS A 183 13.93 -0.78 12.11
N GLY A 184 13.41 0.41 11.82
CA GLY A 184 12.69 0.69 10.58
C GLY A 184 11.17 0.52 10.72
N ASP A 185 10.57 -0.08 9.70
CA ASP A 185 9.15 -0.42 9.58
C ASP A 185 8.21 0.78 9.75
N LEU A 186 7.19 0.62 10.59
CA LEU A 186 6.03 1.48 10.67
C LEU A 186 5.67 1.77 12.12
N ASP A 187 5.63 3.05 12.47
CA ASP A 187 4.97 3.49 13.70
C ASP A 187 3.52 3.87 13.42
N VAL A 188 2.65 3.56 14.38
CA VAL A 188 1.32 4.13 14.47
C VAL A 188 1.36 5.25 15.49
N VAL A 189 0.92 6.43 15.09
CA VAL A 189 0.91 7.64 15.92
C VAL A 189 -0.50 8.16 16.09
N ARG A 190 -0.73 8.86 17.20
CA ARG A 190 -2.04 9.37 17.57
C ARG A 190 -1.99 10.81 18.04
N LEU A 191 -2.90 11.60 17.50
CA LEU A 191 -3.18 12.97 17.90
C LEU A 191 -3.74 12.97 19.33
N GLN A 192 -3.12 13.77 20.19
CA GLN A 192 -3.51 13.97 21.59
C GLN A 192 -4.53 15.10 21.71
N PRO A 193 -5.31 15.15 22.81
CA PRO A 193 -6.29 16.23 23.04
C PRO A 193 -5.68 17.63 23.04
N ASP A 194 -4.42 17.75 23.47
CA ASP A 194 -3.72 19.02 23.47
C ASP A 194 -3.27 19.44 22.06
N GLY A 195 -3.32 18.56 21.05
CA GLY A 195 -2.89 18.79 19.67
C GLY A 195 -1.47 18.28 19.36
N SER A 196 -0.75 17.72 20.33
CA SER A 196 0.52 17.03 20.09
C SER A 196 0.31 15.64 19.48
N VAL A 197 1.38 15.03 18.97
CA VAL A 197 1.37 13.67 18.45
C VAL A 197 2.16 12.76 19.39
N ALA A 198 1.63 11.58 19.70
CA ALA A 198 2.35 10.57 20.48
C ALA A 198 2.38 9.23 19.74
N LEU A 199 3.37 8.39 20.07
CA LEU A 199 3.43 7.01 19.61
C LEU A 199 2.25 6.25 20.21
N GLU A 200 1.45 5.59 19.37
CA GLU A 200 0.44 4.63 19.81
C GLU A 200 1.06 3.24 19.93
N THR A 201 1.77 2.79 18.89
CA THR A 201 2.56 1.57 18.91
C THR A 201 3.57 1.58 17.77
N HIS A 202 4.70 0.90 17.95
CA HIS A 202 5.44 0.37 16.80
C HIS A 202 4.65 -0.82 16.25
N LEU A 203 4.33 -0.87 14.96
CA LEU A 203 3.36 -1.84 14.44
C LEU A 203 3.94 -3.26 14.47
N GLY A 204 3.53 -4.04 15.48
CA GLY A 204 4.09 -5.36 15.73
C GLY A 204 3.11 -6.50 15.63
N ARG A 205 1.79 -6.28 15.64
CA ARG A 205 0.78 -7.35 15.73
C ARG A 205 0.38 -7.92 14.37
N SER A 206 0.69 -9.19 14.11
CA SER A 206 0.27 -9.91 12.89
C SER A 206 -1.12 -10.55 13.03
N ALA A 207 -1.77 -10.77 11.88
CA ALA A 207 -3.04 -11.46 11.74
C ALA A 207 -2.92 -12.99 11.94
N ARG A 208 -1.70 -13.53 11.85
CA ARG A 208 -1.38 -14.92 12.24
C ARG A 208 -0.44 -14.91 13.45
N SER A 209 -0.37 -16.04 14.15
CA SER A 209 0.39 -16.17 15.41
C SER A 209 1.82 -15.66 15.22
N ASN A 210 2.20 -14.64 15.97
CA ASN A 210 3.36 -13.81 15.67
C ASN A 210 4.63 -14.20 16.46
N GLY A 211 4.79 -15.50 16.74
CA GLY A 211 5.75 -15.94 17.76
C GLY A 211 5.49 -15.23 19.11
N PRO A 212 6.46 -15.25 20.04
CA PRO A 212 6.25 -14.69 21.37
C PRO A 212 6.27 -13.14 21.45
N GLN A 213 6.56 -12.38 20.38
CA GLN A 213 6.92 -10.95 20.52
C GLN A 213 6.50 -10.02 19.35
N ASP A 214 5.92 -8.87 19.71
CA ASP A 214 5.56 -7.76 18.82
C ASP A 214 6.75 -6.77 18.67
N ILE A 215 7.70 -7.09 17.79
CA ILE A 215 8.92 -6.27 17.59
C ILE A 215 8.99 -5.54 16.25
N GLY A 216 7.89 -5.46 15.50
CA GLY A 216 7.84 -4.86 14.16
C GLY A 216 7.10 -5.73 13.16
N ILE A 217 7.15 -5.34 11.90
CA ILE A 217 6.55 -6.08 10.79
C ILE A 217 7.47 -7.25 10.43
N ARG A 218 6.89 -8.44 10.29
CA ARG A 218 7.59 -9.69 9.97
C ARG A 218 6.87 -10.41 8.86
N ASN A 219 7.62 -11.21 8.11
CA ASN A 219 7.02 -12.12 7.16
C ASN A 219 6.02 -13.02 7.89
N THR A 220 4.74 -12.95 7.49
CA THR A 220 3.66 -13.66 8.19
C THR A 220 3.58 -15.14 7.79
N ASN A 221 4.21 -15.51 6.67
CA ASN A 221 4.36 -16.90 6.27
C ASN A 221 5.52 -17.59 7.00
N ASP A 222 6.61 -16.87 7.26
CA ASP A 222 7.76 -17.35 8.02
C ASP A 222 8.40 -16.20 8.81
N HIS A 223 8.04 -16.07 10.09
CA HIS A 223 8.39 -14.90 10.90
C HIS A 223 9.86 -14.87 11.35
N HIS A 224 10.66 -15.87 10.97
CA HIS A 224 12.11 -15.76 11.12
C HIS A 224 12.68 -14.66 10.24
N PHE A 225 12.00 -14.34 9.13
CA PHE A 225 12.47 -13.37 8.16
C PHE A 225 11.98 -11.96 8.47
N ASP A 226 12.94 -11.06 8.54
CA ASP A 226 12.69 -9.63 8.53
C ASP A 226 12.92 -9.03 7.15
N GLU A 227 11.85 -9.01 6.38
CA GLU A 227 11.88 -8.63 4.96
C GLU A 227 11.25 -7.26 4.72
N ASP A 228 10.49 -6.70 5.67
CA ASP A 228 9.69 -5.48 5.47
C ASP A 228 10.27 -4.24 6.17
N ARG A 229 11.59 -4.27 6.39
CA ARG A 229 12.41 -3.33 7.16
C ARG A 229 12.27 -1.86 6.76
N SER A 230 12.12 -1.61 5.47
CA SER A 230 12.04 -0.27 4.90
C SER A 230 10.71 -0.06 4.23
N VAL A 231 9.95 0.94 4.70
CA VAL A 231 8.70 1.36 4.09
C VAL A 231 8.99 2.41 3.04
N LEU A 232 8.52 2.21 1.81
CA LEU A 232 8.87 3.03 0.64
C LEU A 232 7.67 3.78 0.07
N SER A 233 6.46 3.22 0.24
CA SER A 233 5.21 3.79 -0.22
C SER A 233 4.09 3.41 0.74
N CYS A 234 3.01 4.19 0.74
CA CYS A 234 1.82 3.84 1.49
C CYS A 234 0.57 4.40 0.81
N VAL A 235 -0.54 3.68 0.92
CA VAL A 235 -1.86 4.11 0.42
C VAL A 235 -2.95 3.70 1.40
N LYS A 236 -3.86 4.65 1.67
CA LYS A 236 -5.10 4.41 2.41
C LYS A 236 -6.22 4.15 1.41
N VAL A 237 -7.06 3.16 1.68
CA VAL A 237 -8.27 2.92 0.90
C VAL A 237 -9.34 3.93 1.30
N MET A 238 -9.68 4.84 0.38
CA MET A 238 -10.58 5.97 0.66
C MET A 238 -12.08 5.64 0.51
N ARG A 239 -12.41 4.56 -0.21
CA ARG A 239 -13.80 4.16 -0.55
C ARG A 239 -13.91 2.65 -0.81
N GLY A 240 -15.15 2.17 -0.93
CA GLY A 240 -15.44 0.76 -1.22
C GLY A 240 -15.41 -0.12 0.02
N GLU A 241 -15.42 -1.44 -0.20
CA GLU A 241 -15.52 -2.46 0.85
C GLU A 241 -14.39 -2.38 1.89
N HIS A 242 -13.16 -2.07 1.45
CA HIS A 242 -11.97 -2.02 2.29
C HIS A 242 -11.63 -0.60 2.79
N LYS A 243 -12.60 0.33 2.80
CA LYS A 243 -12.36 1.71 3.26
C LYS A 243 -11.72 1.73 4.65
N GLY A 244 -10.66 2.52 4.80
CA GLY A 244 -9.93 2.70 6.06
C GLY A 244 -8.78 1.71 6.25
N GLU A 245 -8.67 0.68 5.40
CA GLU A 245 -7.48 -0.17 5.35
C GLU A 245 -6.29 0.55 4.71
N LEU A 246 -5.09 0.05 4.99
CA LEU A 246 -3.84 0.56 4.43
C LEU A 246 -3.04 -0.55 3.76
N TYR A 247 -2.29 -0.14 2.75
CA TYR A 247 -1.23 -0.92 2.14
C TYR A 247 0.05 -0.13 2.17
N ILE A 248 1.15 -0.79 2.55
CA ILE A 248 2.48 -0.21 2.49
C ILE A 248 3.35 -1.04 1.55
N GLY A 249 4.15 -0.36 0.74
CA GLY A 249 5.16 -0.99 -0.11
C GLY A 249 6.49 -0.91 0.60
N THR A 250 7.21 -2.01 0.62
CA THR A 250 8.44 -2.20 1.39
C THR A 250 9.61 -2.56 0.47
N ASN A 251 10.79 -2.75 1.06
CA ASN A 251 11.95 -3.32 0.39
C ASN A 251 11.77 -4.78 -0.07
N HIS A 252 10.66 -5.45 0.29
CA HIS A 252 10.41 -6.82 -0.16
C HIS A 252 9.02 -7.02 -0.80
N GLY A 253 8.00 -6.30 -0.35
CA GLY A 253 6.68 -6.40 -0.96
C GLY A 253 5.62 -5.47 -0.39
N VAL A 254 4.39 -5.97 -0.31
CA VAL A 254 3.23 -5.20 0.11
C VAL A 254 2.61 -5.81 1.36
N THR A 255 2.65 -5.06 2.45
CA THR A 255 1.98 -5.39 3.70
C THR A 255 0.60 -4.75 3.72
N ARG A 256 -0.43 -5.51 4.12
CA ARG A 256 -1.80 -5.02 4.33
C ARG A 256 -2.05 -4.81 5.80
N ILE A 257 -2.73 -3.72 6.16
CA ILE A 257 -2.94 -3.28 7.53
C ILE A 257 -4.41 -2.94 7.76
N GLN A 258 -4.99 -3.51 8.82
CA GLN A 258 -6.30 -3.17 9.35
C GLN A 258 -6.15 -2.65 10.79
N GLY A 259 -6.22 -1.33 10.96
CA GLY A 259 -6.03 -0.70 12.26
C GLY A 259 -4.62 -0.91 12.81
N LEU A 260 -4.48 -1.77 13.81
CA LEU A 260 -3.20 -2.10 14.46
C LEU A 260 -2.75 -3.54 14.17
N THR A 261 -3.32 -4.19 13.16
CA THR A 261 -2.98 -5.57 12.78
C THR A 261 -2.56 -5.62 11.33
N TYR A 262 -1.49 -6.36 11.03
CA TYR A 262 -0.98 -6.51 9.67
C TYR A 262 -0.98 -7.96 9.20
N ASN A 263 -0.87 -8.16 7.89
CA ASN A 263 -0.35 -9.40 7.31
C ASN A 263 0.62 -9.01 6.19
N SER A 264 1.78 -9.66 6.20
CA SER A 264 2.88 -9.41 5.30
C SER A 264 3.36 -10.69 4.61
N HIS A 265 3.73 -10.67 3.32
CA HIS A 265 3.51 -9.63 2.31
C HIS A 265 3.11 -10.29 0.98
N ARG A 266 2.72 -9.45 0.02
CA ARG A 266 2.49 -9.83 -1.37
C ARG A 266 3.42 -9.04 -2.28
N HIS A 267 4.00 -9.67 -3.28
CA HIS A 267 4.78 -8.97 -4.30
C HIS A 267 4.75 -9.73 -5.62
N PRO A 268 4.63 -9.05 -6.77
CA PRO A 268 4.85 -9.68 -8.05
C PRO A 268 6.34 -10.04 -8.19
N VAL A 269 6.64 -11.21 -8.75
CA VAL A 269 8.02 -11.73 -8.82
C VAL A 269 8.29 -12.35 -10.16
N TRP A 270 9.58 -12.52 -10.44
CA TRP A 270 10.03 -13.46 -11.45
C TRP A 270 11.19 -14.30 -10.93
N PHE A 271 11.46 -15.41 -11.61
CA PHE A 271 12.48 -16.35 -11.20
C PHE A 271 13.61 -16.35 -12.23
N LYS A 272 14.78 -15.86 -11.82
CA LYS A 272 15.99 -15.81 -12.63
C LYS A 272 16.72 -17.15 -12.56
N PRO A 273 16.95 -17.85 -13.68
CA PRO A 273 17.78 -19.06 -13.68
C PRO A 273 19.21 -18.78 -13.23
N ARG A 274 19.77 -19.70 -12.44
CA ARG A 274 21.17 -19.69 -11.99
C ARG A 274 22.02 -20.68 -12.80
N PRO A 275 23.34 -20.46 -12.93
CA PRO A 275 24.23 -21.39 -13.64
C PRO A 275 24.27 -22.82 -13.06
N ASP A 276 23.94 -22.98 -11.77
CA ASP A 276 23.88 -24.25 -11.06
C ASP A 276 22.57 -25.04 -11.32
N GLY A 277 21.67 -24.52 -12.16
CA GLY A 277 20.37 -25.10 -12.46
C GLY A 277 19.26 -24.68 -11.49
N GLY A 278 19.56 -23.90 -10.45
CA GLY A 278 18.55 -23.32 -9.56
C GLY A 278 17.89 -22.05 -10.10
N VAL A 279 17.05 -21.41 -9.29
CA VAL A 279 16.48 -20.09 -9.58
C VAL A 279 16.68 -19.14 -8.39
N THR A 280 16.73 -17.85 -8.68
CA THR A 280 16.67 -16.76 -7.70
C THR A 280 15.35 -16.02 -7.89
N GLN A 281 14.62 -15.79 -6.79
CA GLN A 281 13.42 -14.96 -6.81
C GLN A 281 13.80 -13.48 -6.86
N MET A 282 13.15 -12.75 -7.75
CA MET A 282 13.36 -11.32 -7.97
C MET A 282 12.08 -10.58 -7.61
N ALA A 283 12.00 -10.04 -6.39
CA ALA A 283 10.83 -9.34 -5.86
C ALA A 283 10.96 -7.80 -5.91
N GLY A 284 12.17 -7.26 -5.74
CA GLY A 284 12.43 -5.83 -5.87
C GLY A 284 11.73 -4.94 -4.85
N TYR A 285 12.13 -3.67 -4.83
CA TYR A 285 11.57 -2.67 -3.92
C TYR A 285 10.24 -2.15 -4.45
N THR A 286 9.23 -2.07 -3.57
CA THR A 286 7.86 -1.70 -3.97
C THR A 286 7.57 -0.22 -3.70
N TYR A 287 7.74 0.59 -4.74
CA TYR A 287 7.46 2.03 -4.70
C TYR A 287 6.07 2.38 -5.24
N ALA A 288 5.57 1.65 -6.24
CA ALA A 288 4.30 1.95 -6.87
C ALA A 288 3.16 1.20 -6.19
N LEU A 289 2.28 1.95 -5.53
CA LEU A 289 1.04 1.44 -4.97
C LEU A 289 -0.17 2.26 -5.44
N GLY A 290 -1.28 1.57 -5.67
CA GLY A 290 -2.57 2.19 -6.00
C GLY A 290 -3.74 1.29 -5.64
N ILE A 291 -4.94 1.87 -5.63
CA ILE A 291 -6.19 1.14 -5.43
C ILE A 291 -7.03 1.32 -6.69
N ALA A 292 -7.37 0.21 -7.34
CA ALA A 292 -8.22 0.19 -8.51
C ALA A 292 -9.66 0.58 -8.16
N GLN A 293 -10.47 0.89 -9.18
CA GLN A 293 -11.86 1.32 -9.00
C GLN A 293 -12.73 0.23 -8.33
N ASN A 294 -12.37 -1.03 -8.53
CA ASN A 294 -13.02 -2.19 -7.93
C ASN A 294 -12.41 -2.62 -6.59
N GLY A 295 -11.43 -1.89 -6.06
CA GLY A 295 -10.72 -2.22 -4.81
C GLY A 295 -9.52 -3.15 -4.96
N ASP A 296 -9.14 -3.57 -6.18
CA ASP A 296 -7.89 -4.32 -6.35
C ASP A 296 -6.68 -3.48 -5.92
N VAL A 297 -5.69 -4.13 -5.33
CA VAL A 297 -4.39 -3.54 -5.00
C VAL A 297 -3.50 -3.61 -6.23
N LEU A 298 -3.02 -2.44 -6.61
CA LEU A 298 -2.12 -2.23 -7.74
C LEU A 298 -0.69 -2.11 -7.19
N ILE A 299 0.21 -2.95 -7.69
CA ILE A 299 1.56 -3.09 -7.17
C ILE A 299 2.55 -2.94 -8.33
N GLY A 300 3.58 -2.10 -8.16
CA GLY A 300 4.73 -2.07 -9.06
C GLY A 300 6.02 -1.98 -8.26
N ASN A 301 6.96 -2.86 -8.58
CA ASN A 301 8.29 -2.88 -7.99
C ASN A 301 9.35 -2.55 -9.05
N GLU A 302 10.62 -2.81 -8.77
CA GLU A 302 11.70 -2.53 -9.70
C GLU A 302 11.62 -3.35 -11.01
N TRP A 303 10.99 -4.52 -11.03
CA TRP A 303 10.95 -5.42 -12.20
C TRP A 303 9.54 -5.68 -12.76
N ASN A 304 8.57 -5.85 -11.88
CA ASN A 304 7.26 -6.40 -12.20
C ASN A 304 6.13 -5.50 -11.71
N VAL A 305 4.95 -5.78 -12.26
CA VAL A 305 3.65 -5.22 -11.92
C VAL A 305 2.72 -6.35 -11.47
N GLY A 306 1.90 -6.05 -10.47
CA GLY A 306 0.92 -6.97 -9.90
C GLY A 306 -0.44 -6.31 -9.71
N VAL A 307 -1.49 -7.10 -9.84
CA VAL A 307 -2.87 -6.72 -9.51
C VAL A 307 -3.47 -7.83 -8.66
N VAL A 308 -3.78 -7.52 -7.40
CA VAL A 308 -4.24 -8.50 -6.42
C VAL A 308 -5.59 -8.05 -5.88
N THR A 309 -6.58 -8.93 -5.92
CA THR A 309 -7.86 -8.71 -5.24
C THR A 309 -7.66 -8.99 -3.75
N PRO A 310 -7.90 -8.02 -2.85
CA PRO A 310 -7.74 -8.24 -1.41
C PRO A 310 -8.49 -9.47 -0.92
N SER A 311 -7.81 -10.33 -0.16
CA SER A 311 -8.45 -11.44 0.53
C SER A 311 -9.55 -10.96 1.48
N LYS A 312 -10.59 -11.77 1.71
CA LYS A 312 -11.65 -11.40 2.67
C LYS A 312 -11.11 -11.30 4.10
N ASN A 313 -10.33 -12.29 4.54
CA ASN A 313 -9.68 -12.25 5.83
C ASN A 313 -8.27 -11.68 5.69
N LEU A 314 -7.87 -10.80 6.61
CA LEU A 314 -6.51 -10.27 6.65
C LEU A 314 -5.46 -11.39 6.77
N ALA A 315 -5.75 -12.47 7.51
CA ALA A 315 -4.85 -13.61 7.70
C ALA A 315 -4.51 -14.37 6.41
N ASP A 316 -5.27 -14.16 5.33
CA ASP A 316 -5.07 -14.80 4.03
C ASP A 316 -4.34 -13.90 3.02
N TRP A 317 -3.96 -12.67 3.39
CA TRP A 317 -3.42 -11.67 2.47
C TRP A 317 -2.16 -12.12 1.73
N ASP A 318 -1.26 -12.85 2.37
CA ASP A 318 -0.01 -13.35 1.79
C ASP A 318 -0.21 -14.60 0.92
N LYS A 319 -1.39 -15.24 0.97
CA LYS A 319 -1.64 -16.49 0.24
C LYS A 319 -1.60 -16.25 -1.26
N VAL A 320 -0.98 -17.19 -1.98
CA VAL A 320 -0.91 -17.24 -3.45
C VAL A 320 -2.02 -18.09 -4.08
N VAL A 321 -2.93 -18.62 -3.23
CA VAL A 321 -4.01 -19.49 -3.67
C VAL A 321 -5.15 -18.63 -4.21
N ASP A 322 -5.46 -18.80 -5.50
CA ASP A 322 -6.42 -17.95 -6.22
C ASP A 322 -7.82 -17.92 -5.58
N SER A 323 -8.26 -18.97 -4.88
CA SER A 323 -9.55 -18.99 -4.19
C SER A 323 -9.62 -18.15 -2.91
N LEU A 324 -8.47 -17.80 -2.33
CA LEU A 324 -8.37 -17.00 -1.10
C LEU A 324 -7.94 -15.57 -1.37
N ASN A 325 -7.03 -15.40 -2.34
CA ASN A 325 -6.41 -14.12 -2.65
C ASN A 325 -6.08 -14.07 -4.15
N PRO A 326 -7.08 -13.77 -5.01
CA PRO A 326 -6.93 -13.81 -6.45
C PRO A 326 -5.85 -12.84 -6.96
N GLU A 327 -4.97 -13.34 -7.83
CA GLU A 327 -3.96 -12.54 -8.52
C GLU A 327 -4.32 -12.40 -10.01
N LYS A 328 -4.73 -11.19 -10.40
CA LYS A 328 -5.13 -10.86 -11.78
C LYS A 328 -3.93 -10.60 -12.69
N LEU A 329 -2.81 -10.17 -12.10
CA LEU A 329 -1.56 -9.94 -12.80
C LEU A 329 -0.37 -10.22 -11.88
N ASN A 330 0.65 -10.85 -12.43
CA ASN A 330 2.01 -10.94 -11.93
C ASN A 330 2.93 -11.12 -13.15
N SER A 331 3.40 -9.99 -13.69
CA SER A 331 4.15 -9.94 -14.94
C SER A 331 5.01 -8.68 -15.00
N PHE A 332 5.79 -8.54 -16.06
CA PHE A 332 6.42 -7.29 -16.49
C PHE A 332 5.76 -6.78 -17.77
N ILE A 333 6.18 -5.59 -18.24
CA ILE A 333 5.71 -5.00 -19.49
C ILE A 333 6.82 -5.15 -20.56
N PRO A 334 6.69 -6.09 -21.51
CA PRO A 334 7.77 -6.41 -22.45
C PRO A 334 8.09 -5.28 -23.43
N GLU A 335 7.19 -4.32 -23.62
CA GLU A 335 7.43 -3.14 -24.44
C GLU A 335 8.31 -2.08 -23.76
N VAL A 336 8.54 -2.18 -22.45
CA VAL A 336 9.34 -1.23 -21.67
C VAL A 336 10.82 -1.62 -21.74
N ASN A 337 11.19 -2.76 -21.13
CA ASN A 337 12.52 -3.36 -21.19
C ASN A 337 12.43 -4.90 -21.17
N SER A 338 13.56 -5.56 -20.93
CA SER A 338 13.61 -6.97 -20.58
C SER A 338 13.30 -7.17 -19.09
N GLN A 339 12.77 -8.33 -18.72
CA GLN A 339 12.51 -8.67 -17.32
C GLN A 339 13.78 -8.74 -16.44
N GLU A 340 14.97 -8.84 -17.05
CA GLU A 340 16.24 -8.77 -16.30
C GLU A 340 16.63 -7.34 -15.91
N GLU A 341 16.15 -6.35 -16.65
CA GLU A 341 16.37 -4.94 -16.38
C GLU A 341 15.27 -4.39 -15.48
N MET A 342 15.60 -3.38 -14.69
CA MET A 342 14.61 -2.73 -13.82
C MET A 342 13.79 -1.73 -14.64
N ASP A 343 12.47 -1.84 -14.54
CA ASP A 343 11.50 -0.87 -15.07
C ASP A 343 11.30 0.33 -14.13
N SER A 344 11.70 0.21 -12.86
CA SER A 344 11.67 1.27 -11.84
C SER A 344 10.31 1.96 -11.74
N TRP A 345 9.26 1.16 -11.52
CA TRP A 345 7.90 1.66 -11.31
C TRP A 345 7.82 2.52 -10.05
N ARG A 346 7.18 3.70 -10.15
CA ARG A 346 7.00 4.66 -9.04
C ARG A 346 5.56 4.95 -8.70
N ALA A 347 4.64 4.78 -9.66
CA ALA A 347 3.21 4.85 -9.39
C ALA A 347 2.40 4.01 -10.37
N ILE A 348 1.26 3.52 -9.90
CA ILE A 348 0.28 2.79 -10.69
C ILE A 348 -1.13 3.25 -10.29
N GLN A 349 -1.98 3.51 -11.28
CA GLN A 349 -3.36 3.96 -11.06
C GLN A 349 -4.30 3.37 -12.11
N GLN A 350 -5.58 3.24 -11.77
CA GLN A 350 -6.64 2.93 -12.73
C GLN A 350 -7.61 4.10 -12.82
N THR A 351 -7.82 4.63 -14.03
CA THR A 351 -8.82 5.69 -14.25
C THR A 351 -10.24 5.12 -14.19
N THR A 352 -11.25 5.98 -14.01
CA THR A 352 -12.67 5.55 -14.00
C THR A 352 -13.13 4.93 -15.32
N GLY A 353 -12.41 5.20 -16.42
CA GLY A 353 -12.59 4.53 -17.72
C GLY A 353 -12.05 3.09 -17.77
N GLY A 354 -11.42 2.60 -16.69
CA GLY A 354 -10.94 1.21 -16.56
C GLY A 354 -9.50 0.97 -17.02
N SER A 355 -8.83 1.96 -17.64
CA SER A 355 -7.45 1.84 -18.08
C SER A 355 -6.45 1.93 -16.92
N TYR A 356 -5.44 1.07 -16.94
CA TYR A 356 -4.32 1.12 -16.01
C TYR A 356 -3.20 1.98 -16.56
N TYR A 357 -2.57 2.77 -15.70
CA TYR A 357 -1.43 3.60 -16.04
C TYR A 357 -0.28 3.37 -15.06
N LEU A 358 0.92 3.24 -15.62
CA LEU A 358 2.18 2.99 -14.93
C LEU A 358 3.14 4.15 -15.18
N ALA A 359 3.68 4.73 -14.11
CA ALA A 359 4.72 5.74 -14.17
C ALA A 359 6.06 5.11 -13.78
N SER A 360 7.02 5.18 -14.69
CA SER A 360 8.41 4.79 -14.43
C SER A 360 9.26 6.02 -14.12
N GLU A 361 10.26 5.85 -13.25
CA GLU A 361 11.29 6.86 -12.99
C GLU A 361 12.15 7.16 -14.23
N ARG A 362 12.20 6.25 -15.21
CA ARG A 362 13.13 6.32 -16.34
C ARG A 362 12.51 6.10 -17.70
N PHE A 363 11.33 5.47 -17.78
CA PHE A 363 10.75 5.02 -19.04
C PHE A 363 9.43 5.72 -19.41
N GLY A 364 9.00 6.71 -18.64
CA GLY A 364 7.82 7.53 -18.92
C GLY A 364 6.51 6.88 -18.45
N LEU A 365 5.40 7.35 -19.03
CA LEU A 365 4.05 6.92 -18.71
C LEU A 365 3.59 5.84 -19.70
N TRP A 366 3.03 4.75 -19.18
CA TRP A 366 2.55 3.63 -19.97
C TRP A 366 1.10 3.33 -19.63
N ARG A 367 0.26 3.15 -20.67
CA ARG A 367 -1.05 2.55 -20.50
C ARG A 367 -0.89 1.03 -20.61
N MET A 368 -1.37 0.30 -19.61
CA MET A 368 -1.25 -1.15 -19.53
C MET A 368 -2.61 -1.81 -19.76
N ASP A 369 -2.59 -2.89 -20.54
CA ASP A 369 -3.68 -3.84 -20.69
C ASP A 369 -3.29 -5.20 -20.11
N ILE A 370 -4.22 -5.84 -19.40
CA ILE A 370 -4.01 -7.16 -18.77
C ILE A 370 -4.74 -8.21 -19.61
N SER A 371 -3.99 -9.08 -20.27
CA SER A 371 -4.55 -10.19 -21.08
C SER A 371 -4.86 -11.40 -20.21
N ARG A 372 -3.94 -11.76 -19.31
CA ARG A 372 -4.08 -12.83 -18.33
C ARG A 372 -3.08 -12.63 -17.20
N ARG A 373 -3.16 -13.47 -16.15
CA ARG A 373 -2.31 -13.39 -14.96
C ARG A 373 -0.82 -13.19 -15.25
N SER A 374 -0.26 -13.86 -16.26
CA SER A 374 1.17 -13.80 -16.59
C SER A 374 1.48 -12.97 -17.84
N GLU A 375 0.56 -12.12 -18.29
CA GLU A 375 0.70 -11.41 -19.57
C GLU A 375 0.00 -10.06 -19.52
N ALA A 376 0.80 -9.00 -19.60
CA ALA A 376 0.37 -7.63 -19.78
C ALA A 376 1.14 -6.99 -20.93
N HIS A 377 0.52 -6.02 -21.58
CA HIS A 377 1.10 -5.23 -22.66
C HIS A 377 1.00 -3.76 -22.36
N GLY A 378 2.01 -3.00 -22.79
CA GLY A 378 2.09 -1.56 -22.58
C GLY A 378 2.11 -0.77 -23.88
N VAL A 379 1.44 0.38 -23.87
CA VAL A 379 1.62 1.43 -24.88
C VAL A 379 2.10 2.71 -24.20
N LYS A 380 3.28 3.19 -24.59
CA LYS A 380 3.83 4.45 -24.07
C LYS A 380 2.94 5.63 -24.45
N VAL A 381 2.55 6.41 -23.44
CA VAL A 381 1.82 7.67 -23.61
C VAL A 381 2.81 8.73 -24.08
N LYS A 382 2.52 9.32 -25.25
CA LYS A 382 3.38 10.36 -25.86
C LYS A 382 2.95 11.75 -25.42
N GLY A 383 3.88 12.71 -25.53
CA GLY A 383 3.59 14.14 -25.34
C GLY A 383 4.04 14.73 -24.00
N LEU A 384 4.41 13.89 -23.02
CA LEU A 384 5.08 14.38 -21.81
C LEU A 384 6.49 14.92 -22.17
N PRO A 385 6.97 15.97 -21.49
CA PRO A 385 8.27 16.57 -21.76
C PRO A 385 9.46 15.78 -21.19
N THR A 386 9.18 14.71 -20.43
CA THR A 386 10.18 13.87 -19.75
C THR A 386 9.67 12.45 -19.59
N ASP A 387 10.61 11.52 -19.47
CA ASP A 387 10.35 10.13 -19.08
C ASP A 387 10.50 9.88 -17.58
N SER A 388 10.92 10.89 -16.81
CA SER A 388 11.12 10.75 -15.37
C SER A 388 9.89 11.14 -14.58
N LEU A 389 9.12 10.13 -14.15
CA LEU A 389 7.83 10.27 -13.47
C LEU A 389 7.88 9.63 -12.07
N HIS A 390 7.19 10.25 -11.11
CA HIS A 390 7.26 9.82 -9.71
C HIS A 390 5.91 9.57 -9.05
N ALA A 391 4.83 10.18 -9.54
CA ALA A 391 3.54 10.09 -8.88
C ALA A 391 2.39 10.09 -9.90
N LEU A 392 1.31 9.37 -9.58
CA LEU A 392 0.06 9.37 -10.32
C LEU A 392 -1.12 9.51 -9.35
N ALA A 393 -2.17 10.20 -9.77
CA ALA A 393 -3.46 10.19 -9.09
C ALA A 393 -4.60 10.19 -10.12
N ALA A 394 -5.42 9.15 -10.12
CA ALA A 394 -6.65 9.11 -10.89
C ALA A 394 -7.79 9.79 -10.10
N THR A 395 -8.59 10.59 -10.78
CA THR A 395 -9.70 11.37 -10.20
C THR A 395 -11.05 10.92 -10.74
N ASP A 396 -12.13 11.31 -10.07
CA ASP A 396 -13.48 10.83 -10.36
C ASP A 396 -14.04 11.34 -11.70
N ASP A 397 -13.55 12.50 -12.17
CA ASP A 397 -13.81 13.02 -13.51
C ASP A 397 -13.13 12.21 -14.64
N GLY A 398 -12.38 11.16 -14.29
CA GLY A 398 -11.66 10.30 -15.23
C GLY A 398 -10.30 10.80 -15.66
N SER A 399 -9.82 11.90 -15.07
CA SER A 399 -8.46 12.39 -15.32
C SER A 399 -7.41 11.54 -14.61
N LEU A 400 -6.20 11.61 -15.14
CA LEU A 400 -4.98 11.15 -14.49
C LEU A 400 -4.03 12.35 -14.33
N PHE A 401 -3.73 12.70 -13.08
CA PHE A 401 -2.68 13.65 -12.75
C PHE A 401 -1.34 12.94 -12.66
N ILE A 402 -0.31 13.57 -13.23
CA ILE A 402 1.00 12.98 -13.49
C ILE A 402 2.08 13.89 -12.91
N GLY A 403 2.76 13.41 -11.88
CA GLY A 403 3.87 14.07 -11.24
C GLY A 403 5.19 13.75 -11.93
N THR A 404 5.90 14.79 -12.37
CA THR A 404 7.18 14.66 -13.08
C THR A 404 8.38 15.06 -12.23
N ALA A 405 9.56 14.57 -12.61
CA ALA A 405 10.85 15.04 -12.12
C ALA A 405 11.41 16.13 -13.04
N GLY A 406 11.04 17.38 -12.79
CA GLY A 406 11.64 18.56 -13.45
C GLY A 406 10.70 19.36 -14.36
N PHE A 407 9.46 18.93 -14.57
CA PHE A 407 8.50 19.59 -15.47
C PHE A 407 7.11 19.80 -14.84
N GLY A 408 7.04 19.80 -13.50
CA GLY A 408 5.82 20.12 -12.75
C GLY A 408 4.74 19.04 -12.88
N LEU A 409 3.49 19.49 -12.76
CA LEU A 409 2.30 18.65 -12.78
C LEU A 409 1.66 18.66 -14.17
N TRP A 410 1.32 17.48 -14.66
CA TRP A 410 0.57 17.29 -15.90
C TRP A 410 -0.75 16.59 -15.64
N ARG A 411 -1.71 16.79 -16.53
CA ARG A 411 -3.02 16.12 -16.51
C ARG A 411 -3.29 15.49 -17.86
N LEU A 412 -3.66 14.22 -17.85
CA LEU A 412 -4.29 13.52 -18.96
C LEU A 412 -5.79 13.50 -18.66
N ASP A 413 -6.61 14.21 -19.43
CA ASP A 413 -8.06 14.22 -19.22
C ASP A 413 -8.75 12.95 -19.74
N ALA A 414 -10.05 12.82 -19.48
CA ALA A 414 -10.85 11.68 -19.94
C ALA A 414 -10.93 11.56 -21.48
N GLN A 415 -10.59 12.62 -22.23
CA GLN A 415 -10.48 12.61 -23.69
C GLN A 415 -9.05 12.34 -24.17
N LEU A 416 -8.17 11.91 -23.27
CA LEU A 416 -6.75 11.62 -23.50
C LEU A 416 -5.94 12.83 -23.99
N ARG A 417 -6.38 14.05 -23.66
CA ARG A 417 -5.61 15.26 -23.92
C ARG A 417 -4.68 15.53 -22.77
N LEU A 418 -3.41 15.73 -23.10
CA LEU A 418 -2.36 15.99 -22.14
C LEU A 418 -2.09 17.50 -22.03
N THR A 419 -2.15 18.04 -20.81
CA THR A 419 -1.94 19.47 -20.54
C THR A 419 -1.08 19.68 -19.30
N HIS A 420 -0.20 20.68 -19.32
CA HIS A 420 0.48 21.15 -18.12
C HIS A 420 -0.53 21.84 -17.18
N VAL A 421 -0.40 21.62 -15.87
CA VAL A 421 -1.28 22.21 -14.86
C VAL A 421 -0.63 23.48 -14.31
N GLU A 422 -1.20 24.63 -14.69
CA GLU A 422 -0.72 25.94 -14.25
C GLU A 422 -1.08 26.22 -12.78
N GLY A 423 -0.32 27.12 -12.14
CA GLY A 423 -0.58 27.58 -10.77
C GLY A 423 -0.04 26.65 -9.66
N VAL A 424 0.58 25.52 -10.01
CA VAL A 424 1.30 24.66 -9.06
C VAL A 424 2.77 25.03 -9.06
N ASP A 425 3.25 25.57 -7.94
CA ASP A 425 4.67 25.91 -7.79
C ASP A 425 5.56 24.67 -7.68
N GLY A 426 6.75 24.74 -8.28
CA GLY A 426 7.75 23.69 -8.23
C GLY A 426 7.76 22.80 -9.47
N VAL A 427 8.88 22.15 -9.69
CA VAL A 427 9.15 21.39 -10.92
C VAL A 427 9.31 19.90 -10.66
N VAL A 428 9.56 19.50 -9.41
CA VAL A 428 9.60 18.09 -8.99
C VAL A 428 8.37 17.81 -8.15
N VAL A 429 7.44 17.01 -8.67
CA VAL A 429 6.28 16.53 -7.92
C VAL A 429 6.70 15.28 -7.15
N ARG A 430 6.56 15.32 -5.83
CA ARG A 430 6.98 14.23 -4.92
C ARG A 430 5.84 13.28 -4.59
N GLN A 431 4.64 13.81 -4.43
CA GLN A 431 3.48 13.03 -4.02
C GLN A 431 2.21 13.64 -4.62
N LEU A 432 1.31 12.76 -5.05
CA LEU A 432 -0.07 13.07 -5.37
C LEU A 432 -0.96 12.23 -4.46
N LEU A 433 -1.92 12.86 -3.80
CA LEU A 433 -2.91 12.19 -2.96
C LEU A 433 -4.29 12.72 -3.33
N TYR A 434 -5.16 11.82 -3.78
CA TYR A 434 -6.56 12.15 -4.08
C TYR A 434 -7.46 11.73 -2.93
N ASP A 435 -8.24 12.68 -2.42
CA ASP A 435 -9.22 12.50 -1.37
C ASP A 435 -10.64 12.78 -1.92
N PRO A 436 -11.39 11.72 -2.27
CA PRO A 436 -12.77 11.83 -2.72
C PRO A 436 -13.77 11.93 -1.56
N THR A 437 -13.33 11.93 -0.30
CA THR A 437 -14.22 11.89 0.88
C THR A 437 -14.77 13.25 1.29
N VAL A 438 -14.33 14.30 0.60
CA VAL A 438 -14.82 15.67 0.71
C VAL A 438 -15.39 16.13 -0.63
N THR A 439 -16.29 17.11 -0.61
CA THR A 439 -16.86 17.66 -1.85
C THR A 439 -16.66 19.18 -1.90
N PRO A 440 -16.18 19.75 -3.02
CA PRO A 440 -15.48 19.06 -4.12
C PRO A 440 -14.30 18.19 -3.64
N ALA A 441 -13.92 17.14 -4.36
CA ALA A 441 -12.78 16.30 -3.97
C ALA A 441 -11.47 17.11 -3.92
N MET A 442 -10.50 16.64 -3.13
CA MET A 442 -9.17 17.26 -3.00
C MET A 442 -8.12 16.45 -3.72
N LEU A 443 -7.31 17.10 -4.54
CA LEU A 443 -6.03 16.59 -4.98
C LEU A 443 -4.92 17.38 -4.27
N TYR A 444 -4.21 16.72 -3.38
CA TYR A 444 -3.00 17.23 -2.74
C TYR A 444 -1.81 17.01 -3.66
N VAL A 445 -1.12 18.10 -4.00
CA VAL A 445 0.06 18.12 -4.88
C VAL A 445 1.25 18.62 -4.08
N LEU A 446 2.10 17.70 -3.63
CA LEU A 446 3.34 18.04 -2.95
C LEU A 446 4.50 18.11 -3.94
N THR A 447 5.14 19.27 -4.03
CA THR A 447 6.31 19.51 -4.88
C THR A 447 7.55 19.79 -4.05
N ASN A 448 8.69 20.02 -4.72
CA ASN A 448 9.89 20.56 -4.09
C ASN A 448 9.77 22.00 -3.59
N LYS A 449 8.65 22.70 -3.85
CA LYS A 449 8.38 24.07 -3.40
C LYS A 449 7.30 24.18 -2.33
N GLY A 450 6.40 23.20 -2.23
CA GLY A 450 5.37 23.19 -1.21
C GLY A 450 4.18 22.31 -1.57
N LEU A 451 3.13 22.43 -0.78
CA LEU A 451 1.86 21.75 -0.96
C LEU A 451 0.84 22.71 -1.59
N THR A 452 0.29 22.30 -2.72
CA THR A 452 -0.87 22.94 -3.36
C THR A 452 -2.04 21.95 -3.36
N VAL A 453 -3.25 22.44 -3.12
CA VAL A 453 -4.48 21.66 -3.22
C VAL A 453 -5.27 22.13 -4.43
N ILE A 454 -5.71 21.19 -5.25
CA ILE A 454 -6.62 21.40 -6.39
C ILE A 454 -7.97 20.78 -6.06
N ARG A 455 -9.07 21.43 -6.44
CA ARG A 455 -10.46 21.02 -6.14
C ARG A 455 -11.26 20.83 -7.43
N GLY A 456 -12.24 19.92 -7.40
CA GLY A 456 -13.25 19.78 -8.47
C GLY A 456 -12.91 18.80 -9.59
N HIS A 457 -12.11 17.78 -9.29
CA HIS A 457 -11.74 16.70 -10.21
C HIS A 457 -12.18 15.33 -9.71
#